data_AF-A0A3L7NR13-F1
#
_entry.id   AF-A0A3L7NR13-F1
#
_cell.length_a   1.000
_cell.length_b   1.000
_cell.length_c   1.000
_cell.angle_alpha   90.00
_cell.angle_beta   90.00
_cell.angle_gamma   90.00
#
_symmetry.space_group_name_H-M   'P 1'
#
loop_
_entity.id
_entity.type
_entity.pdbx_description
1 polymer ?
#
loop_
_entity_poly.entity_id
_entity_poly.type
_entity_poly.pdbx_seq_one_letter_code
_entity_poly.pdbx_strand_id
1 'polypeptide(L)' 'IGVFEHLVVNERMREMIRETESLSAIRAEARKSGMLTMMEEGVRLVVRGVTSVEEIVRVVK' A
#
# COMPACT_ATOMS: atom_id res chain seq x y z
N ILE A 1 -6.69 7.62 14.21
CA ILE A 1 -5.53 7.02 13.50
C ILE A 1 -5.77 7.14 12.01
N GLY A 2 -4.72 7.37 11.21
CA GLY A 2 -4.82 7.32 9.75
C GLY A 2 -4.32 5.98 9.23
N VAL A 3 -5.00 5.42 8.23
CA VAL A 3 -4.58 4.23 7.49
C VAL A 3 -4.27 4.68 6.07
N PHE A 4 -3.07 4.36 5.57
CA PHE A 4 -2.60 4.89 4.29
C PHE A 4 -2.00 3.78 3.43
N GLU A 5 -2.27 3.86 2.12
CA GLU A 5 -1.54 3.12 1.10
C GLU A 5 -0.48 4.07 0.52
N HIS A 6 0.77 3.87 0.93
CA HIS A 6 1.86 4.77 0.56
C HIS A 6 2.70 4.18 -0.59
N LEU A 7 2.52 4.74 -1.77
CA LEU A 7 3.33 4.44 -2.95
C LEU A 7 4.62 5.28 -2.95
N VAL A 8 5.76 4.67 -2.64
CA VAL A 8 7.07 5.34 -2.73
C VAL A 8 7.68 5.10 -4.11
N VAL A 9 7.93 6.17 -4.87
CA VAL A 9 8.54 6.09 -6.20
C VAL A 9 10.06 5.95 -6.08
N ASN A 10 10.54 4.71 -6.15
CA ASN A 10 11.97 4.38 -6.20
C ASN A 10 12.54 4.54 -7.63
N GLU A 11 13.86 4.34 -7.80
CA GLU A 11 14.51 4.52 -9.10
C GLU A 11 13.96 3.57 -10.17
N ARG A 12 13.74 2.29 -9.81
CA ARG A 12 13.15 1.30 -10.72
C ARG A 12 11.79 1.74 -11.24
N MET A 13 10.91 2.24 -10.36
CA MET A 13 9.61 2.77 -10.76
C MET A 13 9.72 4.00 -11.65
N ARG A 14 10.73 4.87 -11.47
CA ARG A 14 10.94 6.01 -12.38
C ARG A 14 11.25 5.55 -13.79
N GLU A 15 12.09 4.51 -13.93
CA GLU A 15 12.38 3.89 -15.23
C GLU A 15 11.09 3.32 -15.85
N MET A 16 10.34 2.51 -15.08
CA MET A 16 9.08 1.91 -15.55
C MET A 16 8.06 2.96 -16.01
N ILE A 17 7.96 4.09 -15.29
CA ILE A 17 7.09 5.21 -15.67
C ILE A 17 7.57 5.86 -16.97
N ARG A 18 8.88 6.08 -17.13
CA ARG A 18 9.47 6.63 -18.38
C ARG A 18 9.23 5.72 -19.57
N GLU A 19 9.29 4.41 -19.35
CA GLU A 19 9.04 3.38 -20.38
C GLU A 19 7.56 3.14 -20.64
N THR A 20 6.65 3.82 -19.92
CA THR A 20 5.20 3.64 -20.02
C THR A 20 4.78 2.19 -19.78
N GLU A 21 5.45 1.53 -18.83
CA GLU A 21 5.07 0.18 -18.44
C GLU A 21 3.62 0.11 -17.94
N SER A 22 3.02 -1.07 -18.05
CA SER A 22 1.63 -1.29 -17.63
C SER A 22 1.41 -0.97 -16.15
N LEU A 23 0.21 -0.49 -15.81
CA LEU A 23 -0.18 -0.25 -14.42
C LEU A 23 -0.08 -1.52 -13.54
N SER A 24 -0.29 -2.70 -14.11
CA SER A 24 -0.12 -3.97 -13.38
C SER A 24 1.34 -4.23 -13.03
N ALA A 25 2.27 -3.94 -13.95
CA ALA A 25 3.71 -4.04 -13.69
C ALA A 25 4.15 -3.04 -12.61
N ILE A 26 3.73 -1.76 -12.73
CA ILE A 26 4.06 -0.72 -11.73
C ILE A 26 3.51 -1.10 -10.36
N ARG A 27 2.26 -1.60 -10.28
CA ARG A 27 1.69 -2.09 -9.01
C ARG A 27 2.48 -3.27 -8.46
N ALA A 28 2.88 -4.23 -9.28
CA ALA A 28 3.67 -5.38 -8.82
C ALA A 28 5.01 -4.93 -8.24
N GLU A 29 5.69 -3.96 -8.86
CA GLU A 29 6.94 -3.41 -8.36
C GLU A 29 6.77 -2.63 -7.05
N ALA A 30 5.71 -1.83 -6.94
CA ALA A 30 5.36 -1.12 -5.71
C ALA A 30 5.15 -2.10 -4.54
N ARG A 31 4.43 -3.20 -4.79
CA ARG A 31 4.18 -4.26 -3.80
C ARG A 31 5.47 -4.95 -3.38
N LYS A 32 6.35 -5.28 -4.32
CA LYS A 32 7.69 -5.84 -4.02
C LYS A 32 8.54 -4.89 -3.19
N SER A 33 8.41 -3.59 -3.43
CA SER A 33 9.13 -2.53 -2.71
C SER A 33 8.55 -2.23 -1.32
N GLY A 34 7.59 -3.02 -0.85
CA GLY A 34 7.01 -2.92 0.50
C GLY A 34 5.77 -2.05 0.60
N MET A 35 5.16 -1.64 -0.51
CA MET A 35 3.86 -0.96 -0.48
C MET A 35 2.79 -1.91 0.07
N LEU A 36 2.21 -1.50 1.20
CA LEU A 36 1.04 -2.13 1.78
C LEU A 36 -0.22 -1.44 1.25
N THR A 37 -1.24 -2.25 0.97
CA THR A 37 -2.59 -1.74 0.74
C THR A 37 -3.15 -1.15 2.04
N MET A 38 -4.18 -0.30 1.93
CA MET A 38 -4.87 0.22 3.12
C MET A 38 -5.37 -0.90 4.05
N MET A 39 -5.86 -2.01 3.49
CA MET A 39 -6.33 -3.13 4.29
C MET A 39 -5.20 -3.80 5.07
N GLU A 40 -4.05 -4.02 4.43
CA GLU A 40 -2.90 -4.65 5.08
C GLU A 40 -2.27 -3.76 6.15
N GLU A 41 -2.19 -2.45 5.91
CA GLU A 41 -1.76 -1.50 6.94
C GLU A 41 -2.75 -1.48 8.11
N GLY A 42 -4.06 -1.52 7.82
CA GLY A 42 -5.09 -1.66 8.84
C GLY A 42 -4.89 -2.91 9.71
N VAL A 43 -4.68 -4.08 9.09
CA VAL A 43 -4.39 -5.33 9.81
C VAL A 43 -3.13 -5.20 10.67
N ARG A 44 -2.07 -4.58 10.16
CA ARG A 44 -0.84 -4.34 10.92
C ARG A 44 -1.10 -3.47 12.17
N LEU A 45 -1.94 -2.44 12.06
CA LEU A 45 -2.30 -1.58 13.19
C LEU A 45 -3.14 -2.33 14.23
N VAL A 46 -4.04 -3.22 13.81
CA VAL A 46 -4.79 -4.10 14.70
C VAL A 46 -3.87 -5.03 15.47
N VAL A 47 -2.94 -5.70 14.80
CA VAL A 47 -1.96 -6.60 15.43
C VAL A 47 -1.08 -5.87 16.46
N ARG A 48 -0.81 -4.57 16.23
CA ARG A 48 -0.07 -3.71 17.16
C ARG A 48 -0.91 -3.17 18.32
N GLY A 49 -2.21 -3.47 18.37
CA GLY A 49 -3.14 -2.98 19.41
C GLY A 49 -3.50 -1.50 19.27
N VAL A 50 -3.33 -0.92 18.08
CA VAL A 50 -3.54 0.52 17.83
C VAL A 50 -5.01 0.83 17.50
N THR A 51 -5.74 -0.10 16.90
CA THR A 51 -7.15 0.04 16.49
C THR A 51 -7.85 -1.33 16.48
N SER A 52 -9.17 -1.38 16.24
CA SER A 52 -9.96 -2.62 16.16
C SER A 52 -10.23 -3.05 14.72
N VAL A 53 -10.50 -4.35 14.54
CA VAL A 53 -10.93 -4.89 13.23
C VAL A 53 -12.18 -4.19 12.72
N GLU A 54 -13.13 -3.91 13.61
CA GLU A 54 -14.39 -3.24 13.28
C GLU A 54 -14.17 -1.83 12.74
N GLU A 55 -13.19 -1.10 13.31
CA GLU A 55 -12.82 0.23 12.83
C GLU A 55 -12.21 0.16 11.43
N ILE A 56 -11.30 -0.79 11.17
CA ILE A 56 -10.69 -0.98 9.85
C ILE A 56 -11.73 -1.32 8.79
N VAL A 57 -12.63 -2.27 9.07
CA VAL A 57 -13.70 -2.66 8.13
C VAL A 57 -14.66 -1.51 7.82
N ARG A 58 -14.87 -0.60 8.77
CA ARG A 58 -15.69 0.59 8.55
C ARG A 58 -15.02 1.62 7.64
N VAL A 59 -13.69 1.77 7.73
CA VAL A 59 -12.94 2.85 7.09
C VAL A 59 -12.40 2.47 5.70
N VAL A 60 -12.03 1.20 5.47
CA VAL A 60 -11.39 0.74 4.22
C VAL A 60 -12.41 0.26 3.17
N LYS A 61 -13.66 0.75 3.21
CA LYS A 61 -14.70 0.43 2.21
C LYS A 61 -14.48 1.13 0.87
#